data_AF-A0A9X3WQ40-F1
#
_entry.id   AF-A0A9X3WQ40-F1
#
_cell.length_a   1.000
_cell.length_b   1.000
_cell.length_c   1.000
_cell.angle_alpha   90.00
_cell.angle_beta   90.00
_cell.angle_gamma   90.00
#
_symmetry.space_group_name_H-M   'P 1'
#
loop_
_entity.id
_entity.type
_entity.pdbx_description
1 polymer ?
#
loop_
_entity_poly.entity_id
_entity_poly.type
_entity_poly.pdbx_seq_one_letter_code
_entity_poly.pdbx_strand_id
1 'polypeptide(L)' 'MPNHNEDPDKPFNDAMEHQHKVEGFPTNKGGQLPLPIRLIGYFMFGGIILMILLGLFGNFIFN' A
#
# COMPACT_ATOMS: atom_id res chain seq x y z
N MET A 1 -17.26 -35.81 0.87
CA MET A 1 -16.22 -35.42 1.84
C MET A 1 -15.35 -34.38 1.14
N PRO A 2 -15.36 -33.08 1.50
CA PRO A 2 -14.49 -32.14 0.84
C PRO A 2 -13.07 -32.30 1.41
N ASN A 3 -12.10 -32.41 0.50
CA ASN A 3 -10.68 -32.55 0.77
C ASN A 3 -10.14 -31.18 1.18
N HIS A 4 -9.54 -31.07 2.35
CA HIS A 4 -9.20 -29.80 3.02
C HIS A 4 -7.94 -29.11 2.47
N ASN A 5 -7.59 -29.34 1.19
CA ASN A 5 -6.36 -28.86 0.54
C ASN A 5 -6.67 -27.95 -0.66
N GLU A 6 -7.79 -27.21 -0.60
CA GLU A 6 -8.14 -26.26 -1.65
C GLU A 6 -7.46 -24.92 -1.32
N ASP A 7 -6.54 -24.48 -2.20
CA ASP A 7 -6.00 -23.12 -2.16
C ASP A 7 -7.18 -22.15 -2.06
N PRO A 8 -7.21 -21.24 -1.07
CA PRO A 8 -8.33 -20.32 -0.87
C PRO A 8 -8.56 -19.39 -2.08
N ASP A 9 -7.58 -19.31 -2.98
CA ASP A 9 -7.59 -18.50 -4.18
C ASP A 9 -8.06 -19.28 -5.43
N LYS A 10 -8.46 -20.55 -5.31
CA LYS A 10 -8.95 -21.34 -6.46
C LYS A 10 -10.38 -20.92 -6.80
N PRO A 11 -10.67 -20.52 -8.05
CA PRO A 11 -12.02 -20.17 -8.47
C PRO A 11 -12.94 -21.39 -8.40
N PHE A 12 -14.11 -21.23 -7.78
CA PHE A 12 -15.10 -22.29 -7.64
C PHE A 12 -15.91 -22.53 -8.92
N ASN A 13 -15.90 -21.57 -9.86
CA ASN A 13 -16.55 -21.68 -11.16
C ASN A 13 -15.86 -20.82 -12.24
N ASP A 14 -16.26 -21.02 -13.50
CA ASP A 14 -15.72 -20.34 -14.69
C ASP A 14 -16.01 -18.82 -14.70
N ALA A 15 -17.14 -18.39 -14.13
CA ALA A 15 -17.45 -16.97 -13.99
C ALA A 15 -16.44 -16.24 -13.10
N MET A 16 -16.05 -16.88 -11.97
CA MET A 16 -15.02 -16.37 -11.07
C MET A 16 -13.63 -16.41 -11.70
N GLU A 17 -13.34 -17.43 -12.52
CA GLU A 17 -12.09 -17.50 -13.30
C GLU A 17 -12.00 -16.35 -14.32
N HIS A 18 -13.08 -16.08 -15.05
CA HIS A 18 -13.16 -14.97 -15.99
C HIS A 18 -13.00 -13.61 -15.31
N GLN A 19 -13.70 -13.37 -14.18
CA GLN A 19 -13.54 -12.14 -13.40
C GLN A 19 -12.11 -12.00 -12.86
N HIS A 20 -11.53 -13.08 -12.35
CA HIS A 20 -10.16 -13.09 -11.86
C HIS A 20 -9.15 -12.68 -12.94
N LYS A 21 -9.38 -13.11 -14.18
CA LYS A 21 -8.51 -12.83 -15.33
C LYS A 21 -8.70 -11.43 -15.93
N VAL A 22 -9.91 -10.89 -15.90
CA VAL A 22 -10.25 -9.60 -16.53
C VAL A 22 -10.16 -8.43 -15.56
N GLU A 23 -10.66 -8.62 -14.35
CA GLU A 23 -10.77 -7.57 -13.33
C GLU A 23 -9.55 -7.56 -12.39
N GLY A 24 -8.82 -8.69 -12.32
CA GLY A 24 -7.73 -8.91 -11.39
C GLY A 24 -8.26 -9.18 -9.98
N PHE A 25 -7.84 -10.27 -9.33
CA PHE A 25 -8.14 -10.41 -7.90
C PHE A 25 -7.40 -9.32 -7.12
N PRO A 26 -7.97 -8.85 -6.01
CA PRO A 26 -7.15 -8.29 -4.96
C PRO A 26 -6.16 -9.36 -4.51
N THR A 27 -4.91 -9.26 -4.95
CA THR A 27 -3.85 -10.14 -4.46
C THR A 27 -3.61 -9.81 -3.00
N ASN A 28 -3.66 -10.82 -2.13
CA ASN A 28 -3.33 -10.69 -0.70
C ASN A 28 -1.86 -10.31 -0.46
N LYS A 29 -1.04 -10.24 -1.52
CA LYS A 29 0.37 -9.88 -1.47
C LYS A 29 0.52 -8.36 -1.57
N GLY A 30 0.39 -7.69 -0.44
CA GLY A 30 0.86 -6.31 -0.28
C GLY A 30 2.36 -6.21 -0.58
N GLY A 31 2.71 -5.64 -1.72
CA GLY A 31 4.10 -5.42 -2.13
C GLY A 31 4.66 -4.10 -1.59
N GLN A 32 5.99 -3.98 -1.58
CA GLN A 32 6.61 -2.68 -1.36
C GLN A 32 6.39 -1.78 -2.58
N LEU A 33 6.10 -0.51 -2.35
CA LEU A 33 6.06 0.49 -3.42
C LEU A 33 7.41 0.53 -4.16
N PRO A 34 7.40 0.68 -5.49
CA PRO A 34 8.62 0.77 -6.27
C PRO A 34 9.46 1.97 -5.79
N LEU A 35 10.78 1.82 -5.88
CA LEU A 35 11.76 2.76 -5.31
C LEU A 35 11.48 4.24 -5.63
N PRO A 36 11.13 4.63 -6.87
CA PRO A 36 10.87 6.03 -7.19
C PRO A 36 9.68 6.62 -6.41
N ILE A 37 8.58 5.87 -6.30
CA ILE A 37 7.38 6.33 -5.59
C ILE A 37 7.69 6.44 -4.10
N ARG A 38 8.45 5.48 -3.56
CA ARG A 38 8.85 5.48 -2.16
C ARG A 38 9.75 6.67 -1.82
N LEU A 39 10.66 7.04 -2.73
CA LEU A 39 11.53 8.22 -2.59
C LEU A 39 10.71 9.53 -2.58
N ILE A 40 9.74 9.66 -3.48
CA ILE A 40 8.83 10.81 -3.50
C ILE A 40 8.08 10.92 -2.17
N GLY A 41 7.57 9.79 -1.65
CA GLY A 41 6.92 9.73 -0.34
C GLY A 41 7.83 10.26 0.78
N TYR A 42 9.07 9.77 0.87
CA TYR A 42 10.02 10.25 1.87
C TYR A 42 10.34 11.74 1.74
N PHE A 43 10.47 12.25 0.52
CA PHE A 43 10.71 13.67 0.29
C PHE A 43 9.53 14.54 0.76
N MET A 44 8.31 14.15 0.40
CA MET A 44 7.10 14.88 0.80
C MET A 44 6.90 14.88 2.31
N PHE A 45 6.90 13.70 2.94
CA PHE A 45 6.71 13.60 4.39
C PHE A 45 7.87 14.21 5.17
N GLY A 46 9.11 14.00 4.71
CA GLY A 46 10.29 14.63 5.31
C GLY A 46 10.22 16.16 5.26
N GLY A 47 9.80 16.72 4.12
CA GLY A 47 9.62 18.18 3.96
C GLY A 47 8.53 18.74 4.88
N ILE A 48 7.39 18.07 5.00
CA ILE A 48 6.30 18.49 5.89
C ILE A 48 6.76 18.47 7.36
N ILE A 49 7.38 17.37 7.79
CA ILE A 49 7.90 17.23 9.16
C ILE A 49 8.93 18.33 9.44
N LEU A 50 9.85 18.58 8.50
CA LEU A 50 10.86 19.62 8.64
C LEU A 50 10.24 21.02 8.80
N MET A 51 9.23 21.36 7.99
CA MET A 51 8.53 22.64 8.10
C MET A 51 7.85 22.82 9.46
N ILE A 52 7.21 21.77 9.97
CA ILE A 52 6.58 21.80 11.30
C ILE A 52 7.64 22.03 12.39
N LEU A 53 8.76 21.30 12.33
CA LEU A 53 9.84 21.45 13.31
C LEU A 53 10.43 22.86 13.28
N LEU A 54 10.67 23.42 12.09
CA LEU A 54 11.17 24.79 11.95
C LEU A 54 10.18 25.82 12.48
N GLY A 55 8.88 25.64 12.23
CA GLY A 55 7.83 26.52 12.76
C GLY A 55 7.75 26.49 14.28
N LEU A 56 7.80 25.30 14.88
CA LEU A 56 7.81 25.13 16.34
C LEU A 56 9.10 25.69 16.96
N PHE A 57 10.24 25.42 16.34
CA PHE A 57 11.54 25.92 16.81
C PHE A 57 11.62 27.44 16.72
N GLY A 58 11.13 28.03 15.62
CA GLY A 58 11.00 29.48 15.48
C GLY A 58 10.08 30.05 16.56
N ASN A 59 8.91 29.45 16.78
CA ASN A 59 8.01 29.89 17.84
C ASN A 59 8.67 29.83 19.22
N PHE A 60 9.40 28.75 19.54
CA PHE A 60 10.12 28.62 20.82
C PHE A 60 11.23 29.66 21.02
N ILE A 61 11.91 30.09 19.94
CA ILE A 61 12.97 31.10 20.03
C ILE A 61 12.42 32.52 20.14
N PHE A 62 11.34 32.82 19.41
CA PHE A 62 10.85 34.19 19.22
C PHE A 62 9.66 34.57 20.11
N ASN A 63 9.11 33.64 20.89
CA ASN A 63 7.99 33.86 21.80
C ASN A 63 8.28 33.27 23.18
#